data_AF-A0A6M4FMB5-F1
#
_entry.id   AF-A0A6M4FMB5-F1
#
_cell.length_a   1.000
_cell.length_b   1.000
_cell.length_c   1.000
_cell.angle_alpha   90.00
_cell.angle_beta   90.00
_cell.angle_gamma   90.00
#
_symmetry.space_group_name_H-M   'P 1'
#
loop_
_entity.id
_entity.type
_entity.pdbx_description
1 polymer ?
#
loop_
_entity_poly.entity_id
_entity_poly.type
_entity_poly.pdbx_seq_one_letter_code
_entity_poly.pdbx_strand_id
1 'polypeptide(L)'
;MSVIKAGNSTTASELQELIDMAPKGATIELSEGNHILDESLVISRSDISLVGAGSDETTLTFSQQALDADDHYGLLVDGTLDDETIGRLNASLDVGDKTMSLDSAHDLEAGDTVRIWQDNDEAFFSLIGDTSWRKQQHAELRTSMAKVESVNGSTITLDRGVHFDFDGGKTQLQRLDSANNVSLQGFSIGFELGTPDDALFRNTEGGLTGYQAVTLDGTVDAQLSDITVEHGPSTAFHFSRTLDAEVEGLRANGAFNKGAGGNGYAYELRESYDSTFTGLEDSGMRHGLVFASWRSSVDNDVKVAFTDRDINFHGGRDQGNQVRVEQSLRDPQADGLSTTVWTNEEGEGFGAPTDADANEVRFDYVIGSRRDDEIVGTDDGVYLNGGLGHDILIGGDGNDILQSGPGDDWHDGRDLLIGGMGTDTALYAQDYDQYSVSFQGDKVRIKDQKGSDDTLEEMQYAAFADGTLLHIASRSLLLDDPMTKPSPEEVLDSDGLLPRIIDDSTALVATGNTMVSWNGGYVAEIFIENVTNELIEDIEIDFDLPVDIDNVWNGEMSEKEGAYRVDGDRSLDPGEAWRFAFRAYGDDDALPDAIKAAQGVEVQVLGMDAPRYDDAIA
;
A
#
# COMPACT_ATOMS: atom_id res chain seq x y z
N MET A 1 -11.61 35.08 -13.24
CA MET A 1 -10.26 35.12 -12.65
C MET A 1 -9.34 35.84 -13.61
N SER A 2 -8.35 36.58 -13.11
CA SER A 2 -7.35 37.26 -13.93
C SER A 2 -6.24 36.28 -14.30
N VAL A 3 -5.88 36.21 -15.58
CA VAL A 3 -4.77 35.41 -16.09
C VAL A 3 -3.59 36.34 -16.40
N ILE A 4 -2.42 36.03 -15.86
CA ILE A 4 -1.15 36.73 -16.07
C ILE A 4 -0.22 35.73 -16.76
N LYS A 5 0.44 36.11 -17.86
CA LYS A 5 1.35 35.20 -18.57
C LYS A 5 2.80 35.52 -18.23
N ALA A 6 3.58 34.51 -17.90
CA ALA A 6 5.02 34.55 -17.72
C ALA A 6 5.69 33.75 -18.83
N GLY A 7 6.61 34.38 -19.57
CA GLY A 7 7.31 33.77 -20.69
C GLY A 7 8.65 33.18 -20.26
N ASN A 8 9.29 32.37 -21.09
CA ASN A 8 10.60 31.75 -20.75
C ASN A 8 11.75 32.75 -20.52
N SER A 9 11.55 34.03 -20.86
CA SER A 9 12.49 35.11 -20.56
C SER A 9 12.20 35.86 -19.26
N THR A 10 11.12 35.51 -18.57
CA THR A 10 10.78 36.06 -17.25
C THR A 10 11.82 35.57 -16.26
N THR A 11 12.50 36.49 -15.59
CA THR A 11 13.51 36.13 -14.57
C THR A 11 12.84 35.65 -13.28
N ALA A 12 13.61 35.03 -12.37
CA ALA A 12 13.09 34.62 -11.07
C ALA A 12 12.49 35.79 -10.29
N SER A 13 13.21 36.92 -10.21
CA SER A 13 12.71 38.15 -9.57
C SER A 13 11.45 38.72 -10.23
N GLU A 14 11.34 38.69 -11.56
CA GLU A 14 10.12 39.12 -12.25
C GLU A 14 8.94 38.18 -11.95
N LEU A 15 9.17 36.87 -11.92
CA LEU A 15 8.14 35.88 -11.59
C LEU A 15 7.69 36.01 -10.13
N GLN A 16 8.63 36.23 -9.20
CA GLN A 16 8.33 36.51 -7.80
C GLN A 16 7.48 37.77 -7.65
N GLU A 17 7.82 38.86 -8.35
CA GLU A 17 6.99 40.08 -8.35
C GLU A 17 5.57 39.82 -8.89
N LEU A 18 5.41 38.95 -9.90
CA LEU A 18 4.09 38.55 -10.39
C LEU A 18 3.29 37.80 -9.33
N ILE A 19 3.90 36.85 -8.61
CA ILE A 19 3.29 36.10 -7.51
C ILE A 19 2.82 37.08 -6.42
N ASP A 20 3.71 37.96 -5.96
CA ASP A 20 3.45 38.87 -4.85
C ASP A 20 2.34 39.88 -5.19
N MET A 21 2.29 40.37 -6.43
CA MET A 21 1.42 41.47 -6.82
C MET A 21 0.12 41.02 -7.51
N ALA A 22 -0.03 39.73 -7.82
CA ALA A 22 -1.21 39.22 -8.52
C ALA A 22 -2.52 39.53 -7.75
N PRO A 23 -3.65 39.80 -8.43
CA PRO A 23 -4.94 39.88 -7.76
C PRO A 23 -5.31 38.58 -7.04
N LYS A 24 -6.15 38.66 -6.00
CA LYS A 24 -6.74 37.48 -5.36
C LYS A 24 -7.48 36.61 -6.39
N GLY A 25 -7.22 35.30 -6.39
CA GLY A 25 -7.77 34.32 -7.33
C GLY A 25 -7.24 34.46 -8.76
N ALA A 26 -6.01 34.96 -8.91
CA ALA A 26 -5.34 35.05 -10.20
C ALA A 26 -4.58 33.77 -10.53
N THR A 27 -4.43 33.52 -11.83
CA THR A 27 -3.60 32.46 -12.37
C THR A 27 -2.40 33.07 -13.08
N ILE A 28 -1.20 32.63 -12.72
CA ILE A 28 0.03 32.89 -13.44
C ILE A 28 0.28 31.70 -14.36
N GLU A 29 0.13 31.92 -15.67
CA GLU A 29 0.38 30.93 -16.70
C GLU A 29 1.83 31.01 -17.19
N LEU A 30 2.62 29.97 -16.92
CA LEU A 30 3.95 29.76 -17.47
C LEU A 30 3.83 29.22 -18.89
N SER A 31 4.56 29.80 -19.85
CA SER A 31 4.58 29.27 -21.21
C SER A 31 5.34 27.94 -21.31
N GLU A 32 5.06 27.19 -22.38
CA GLU A 32 5.84 26.02 -22.80
C GLU A 32 7.34 26.35 -22.93
N GLY A 33 8.18 25.39 -22.54
CA GLY A 33 9.63 25.42 -22.56
C GLY A 33 10.26 25.65 -21.19
N ASN A 34 11.58 25.88 -21.21
CA ASN A 34 12.39 25.99 -20.00
C ASN A 34 12.51 27.44 -19.51
N HIS A 35 12.12 27.68 -18.26
CA HIS A 35 12.32 28.91 -17.50
C HIS A 35 13.52 28.71 -16.57
N ILE A 36 14.62 29.44 -16.82
CA ILE A 36 15.83 29.33 -16.00
C ILE A 36 15.76 30.37 -14.89
N LEU A 37 15.77 29.90 -13.64
CA LEU A 37 15.61 30.70 -12.43
C LEU A 37 16.95 30.77 -11.68
N ASP A 38 17.39 31.99 -11.38
CA ASP A 38 18.62 32.29 -10.64
C ASP A 38 18.41 32.49 -9.14
N GLU A 39 17.16 32.40 -8.69
CA GLU A 39 16.71 32.48 -7.29
C GLU A 39 15.59 31.47 -7.06
N SER A 40 15.37 31.09 -5.79
CA SER A 40 14.19 30.31 -5.37
C SER A 40 12.90 31.13 -5.51
N LEU A 41 11.75 30.46 -5.46
CA LEU A 41 10.42 31.09 -5.49
C LEU A 41 9.66 30.85 -4.19
N VAL A 42 8.96 31.88 -3.70
CA VAL A 42 8.15 31.81 -2.48
C VAL A 42 6.72 32.29 -2.75
N ILE A 43 5.71 31.52 -2.35
CA ILE A 43 4.30 31.91 -2.35
C ILE A 43 3.85 32.05 -0.89
N SER A 44 3.82 33.29 -0.39
CA SER A 44 3.45 33.61 0.99
C SER A 44 2.04 34.21 1.12
N ARG A 45 1.12 33.73 0.29
CA ARG A 45 -0.23 34.30 0.18
C ARG A 45 -1.24 33.27 -0.30
N SER A 46 -2.49 33.52 0.07
CA SER A 46 -3.63 32.70 -0.35
C SER A 46 -4.16 33.05 -1.75
N ASP A 47 -4.95 32.12 -2.30
CA ASP A 47 -5.80 32.29 -3.49
C ASP A 47 -5.01 32.70 -4.73
N ILE A 48 -4.07 31.85 -5.15
CA ILE A 48 -3.27 32.05 -6.36
C ILE A 48 -2.97 30.70 -7.00
N SER A 49 -2.87 30.68 -8.33
CA SER A 49 -2.47 29.50 -9.10
C SER A 49 -1.23 29.79 -9.92
N LEU A 50 -0.25 28.88 -9.90
CA LEU A 50 0.87 28.83 -10.82
C LEU A 50 0.70 27.61 -11.73
N VAL A 51 0.52 27.86 -13.03
CA VAL A 51 0.09 26.82 -13.99
C VAL A 51 1.00 26.83 -15.20
N GLY A 52 1.64 25.71 -15.53
CA GLY A 52 2.36 25.48 -16.78
C GLY A 52 1.49 24.78 -17.83
N ALA A 53 2.10 24.41 -18.95
CA ALA A 53 1.41 23.74 -20.06
C ALA A 53 1.30 22.20 -19.88
N GLY A 54 1.92 21.65 -18.84
CA GLY A 54 2.07 20.22 -18.55
C GLY A 54 3.49 19.91 -18.07
N SER A 55 3.67 18.88 -17.23
CA SER A 55 4.99 18.53 -16.68
C SER A 55 6.07 18.28 -17.74
N ASP A 56 5.64 17.76 -18.90
CA ASP A 56 6.49 17.44 -20.05
C ASP A 56 6.75 18.65 -20.97
N GLU A 57 5.97 19.72 -20.82
CA GLU A 57 5.96 20.87 -21.73
C GLU A 57 6.55 22.13 -21.11
N THR A 58 6.41 22.33 -19.79
CA THR A 58 6.97 23.47 -19.05
C THR A 58 7.94 22.99 -17.99
N THR A 59 9.15 23.56 -17.96
CA THR A 59 10.16 23.26 -16.93
C THR A 59 10.63 24.53 -16.23
N LEU A 60 10.71 24.49 -14.90
CA LEU A 60 11.40 25.47 -14.07
C LEU A 60 12.77 24.91 -13.70
N THR A 61 13.85 25.43 -14.29
CA THR A 61 15.21 24.99 -13.97
C THR A 61 15.88 25.97 -13.02
N PHE A 62 16.21 25.54 -11.80
CA PHE A 62 17.01 26.30 -10.86
C PHE A 62 18.50 26.19 -11.24
N SER A 63 19.10 27.34 -11.56
CA SER A 63 20.48 27.44 -12.01
C SER A 63 21.48 27.20 -10.89
N GLN A 64 22.76 27.04 -11.24
CA GLN A 64 23.84 26.95 -10.26
C GLN A 64 23.87 28.15 -9.31
N GLN A 65 23.48 29.35 -9.76
CA GLN A 65 23.40 30.53 -8.89
C GLN A 65 22.34 30.36 -7.80
N ALA A 66 21.16 29.81 -8.14
CA ALA A 66 20.11 29.53 -7.18
C ALA A 66 20.57 28.46 -6.16
N LEU A 67 21.24 27.42 -6.65
CA LEU A 67 21.79 26.36 -5.81
C LEU A 67 22.90 26.85 -4.86
N ASP A 68 23.79 27.72 -5.34
CA ASP A 68 24.86 28.32 -4.53
C ASP A 68 24.33 29.25 -3.42
N ALA A 69 23.11 29.78 -3.58
CA ALA A 69 22.43 30.56 -2.55
C ALA A 69 21.92 29.68 -1.39
N ASP A 70 21.57 28.42 -1.68
CA ASP A 70 21.12 27.40 -0.73
C ASP A 70 20.00 27.91 0.20
N ASP A 71 18.91 28.40 -0.40
CA ASP A 71 17.70 28.75 0.34
C ASP A 71 17.02 27.52 0.98
N HIS A 72 17.59 26.31 0.81
CA HIS A 72 17.08 25.01 1.21
C HIS A 72 15.84 24.55 0.43
N TYR A 73 15.34 25.35 -0.51
CA TYR A 73 14.23 24.98 -1.38
C TYR A 73 14.31 25.60 -2.78
N GLY A 74 13.62 24.96 -3.73
CA GLY A 74 13.37 25.51 -5.06
C GLY A 74 12.13 26.38 -5.08
N LEU A 75 10.97 25.77 -4.76
CA LEU A 75 9.68 26.43 -4.65
C LEU A 75 9.08 26.19 -3.25
N LEU A 76 8.79 27.26 -2.53
CA LEU A 76 8.17 27.22 -1.20
C LEU A 76 6.80 27.90 -1.22
N VAL A 77 5.78 27.21 -0.71
CA VAL A 77 4.52 27.82 -0.29
C VAL A 77 4.57 27.95 1.24
N ASP A 78 4.63 29.19 1.74
CA ASP A 78 4.84 29.50 3.16
C ASP A 78 3.64 30.25 3.75
N GLY A 79 2.83 29.54 4.52
CA GLY A 79 1.73 30.08 5.31
C GLY A 79 2.02 30.14 6.80
N THR A 80 3.25 30.50 7.18
CA THR A 80 3.72 30.38 8.57
C THR A 80 4.32 31.68 9.11
N LEU A 81 4.35 32.73 8.29
CA LEU A 81 5.05 33.98 8.58
C LEU A 81 4.50 34.73 9.81
N ASP A 82 3.18 34.69 9.99
CA ASP A 82 2.46 35.45 11.02
C ASP A 82 1.73 34.56 12.05
N ASP A 83 2.20 33.31 12.25
CA ASP A 83 1.62 32.39 13.23
C ASP A 83 1.64 32.97 14.67
N GLU A 84 0.53 32.83 15.40
CA GLU A 84 0.38 33.40 16.75
C GLU A 84 -0.08 32.36 17.78
N THR A 85 0.61 32.29 18.92
CA THR A 85 0.12 31.50 20.07
C THR A 85 -1.00 32.25 20.79
N ILE A 86 -2.19 31.67 20.79
CA ILE A 86 -3.42 32.30 21.32
C ILE A 86 -3.60 32.04 22.82
N GLY A 87 -3.35 30.81 23.27
CA GLY A 87 -3.57 30.41 24.66
C GLY A 87 -3.42 28.92 24.90
N ARG A 88 -3.82 28.48 26.09
CA ARG A 88 -3.83 27.07 26.48
C ARG A 88 -5.25 26.58 26.69
N LEU A 89 -5.47 25.29 26.46
CA LEU A 89 -6.78 24.68 26.74
C LEU A 89 -7.14 24.80 28.21
N ASN A 90 -8.39 25.16 28.54
CA ASN A 90 -8.88 25.16 29.92
C ASN A 90 -9.15 23.75 30.47
N ALA A 91 -9.58 22.85 29.60
CA ALA A 91 -9.96 21.48 29.93
C ALA A 91 -9.34 20.53 28.91
N SER A 92 -9.18 19.26 29.30
CA SER A 92 -8.72 18.22 28.38
C SER A 92 -9.73 17.99 27.26
N LEU A 93 -9.23 17.52 26.13
CA LEU A 93 -10.02 17.05 24.98
C LEU A 93 -9.64 15.59 24.73
N ASP A 94 -10.63 14.77 24.45
CA ASP A 94 -10.41 13.40 23.98
C ASP A 94 -10.40 13.40 22.43
N VAL A 95 -9.78 12.40 21.81
CA VAL A 95 -9.82 12.21 20.33
C VAL A 95 -11.26 12.35 19.82
N GLY A 96 -11.45 13.14 18.76
CA GLY A 96 -12.74 13.41 18.15
C GLY A 96 -13.52 14.60 18.74
N ASP A 97 -13.11 15.14 19.89
CA ASP A 97 -13.74 16.34 20.47
C ASP A 97 -13.56 17.55 19.56
N LYS A 98 -14.64 18.32 19.37
CA LYS A 98 -14.67 19.51 18.49
C LYS A 98 -14.77 20.83 19.24
N THR A 99 -15.04 20.81 20.54
CA THR A 99 -15.35 22.02 21.30
C THR A 99 -14.34 22.26 22.40
N MET A 100 -13.80 23.47 22.46
CA MET A 100 -12.79 23.84 23.45
C MET A 100 -13.00 25.26 24.01
N SER A 101 -12.20 25.60 25.02
CA SER A 101 -12.09 26.97 25.53
C SER A 101 -10.67 27.23 26.03
N LEU A 102 -10.26 28.49 26.05
CA LEU A 102 -8.88 28.89 26.38
C LEU A 102 -8.78 29.60 27.73
N ASP A 103 -7.60 29.53 28.34
CA ASP A 103 -7.26 30.20 29.60
C ASP A 103 -7.10 31.72 29.48
N SER A 104 -6.98 32.21 28.24
CA SER A 104 -6.91 33.61 27.86
C SER A 104 -8.14 34.03 27.03
N ALA A 105 -8.39 35.34 27.01
CA ALA A 105 -9.28 35.91 25.99
C ALA A 105 -8.59 35.84 24.63
N HIS A 106 -9.38 35.63 23.57
CA HIS A 106 -8.90 35.52 22.20
C HIS A 106 -9.80 36.34 21.26
N ASP A 107 -9.31 36.60 20.06
CA ASP A 107 -10.02 37.27 18.98
C ASP A 107 -10.36 36.32 17.81
N LEU A 108 -10.21 35.01 18.00
CA LEU A 108 -10.55 34.01 16.98
C LEU A 108 -11.96 34.19 16.42
N GLU A 109 -12.09 33.99 15.11
CA GLU A 109 -13.34 34.06 14.35
C GLU A 109 -13.55 32.79 13.52
N ALA A 110 -14.78 32.61 13.00
CA ALA A 110 -15.07 31.51 12.09
C ALA A 110 -14.25 31.66 10.80
N GLY A 111 -13.59 30.58 10.39
CA GLY A 111 -12.68 30.54 9.25
C GLY A 111 -11.19 30.65 9.61
N ASP A 112 -10.84 30.97 10.86
CA ASP A 112 -9.44 30.92 11.30
C ASP A 112 -8.91 29.49 11.28
N THR A 113 -7.69 29.29 10.80
CA THR A 113 -6.97 28.02 10.89
C THR A 113 -6.22 27.96 12.22
N VAL A 114 -6.36 26.85 12.94
CA VAL A 114 -5.68 26.65 14.22
C VAL A 114 -4.90 25.35 14.24
N ARG A 115 -3.73 25.38 14.91
CA ARG A 115 -2.94 24.21 15.29
C ARG A 115 -3.04 23.99 16.79
N ILE A 116 -3.50 22.81 17.18
CA ILE A 116 -3.51 22.32 18.56
C ILE A 116 -2.29 21.43 18.76
N TRP A 117 -1.50 21.66 19.80
CA TRP A 117 -0.31 20.84 20.04
C TRP A 117 0.07 20.76 21.52
N GLN A 118 0.74 19.68 21.89
CA GLN A 118 1.24 19.46 23.24
C GLN A 118 2.67 18.93 23.25
N ASP A 119 3.51 19.55 24.09
CA ASP A 119 4.88 19.08 24.34
C ASP A 119 4.90 17.61 24.80
N ASN A 120 5.95 16.90 24.41
CA ASN A 120 6.20 15.55 24.93
C ASN A 120 6.78 15.65 26.36
N ASP A 121 6.37 14.73 27.23
CA ASP A 121 6.92 14.60 28.57
C ASP A 121 7.37 13.16 28.85
N GLU A 122 8.06 12.97 29.98
CA GLU A 122 8.58 11.67 30.39
C GLU A 122 7.50 10.60 30.56
N ALA A 123 6.28 11.01 30.95
CA ALA A 123 5.16 10.10 31.09
C ALA A 123 4.67 9.65 29.71
N PHE A 124 4.57 10.57 28.75
CA PHE A 124 4.20 10.26 27.38
C PHE A 124 5.23 9.36 26.67
N PHE A 125 6.54 9.64 26.78
CA PHE A 125 7.55 8.73 26.21
C PHE A 125 7.48 7.32 26.80
N SER A 126 7.23 7.23 28.12
CA SER A 126 7.08 5.93 28.77
C SER A 126 5.81 5.19 28.31
N LEU A 127 4.76 5.93 27.96
CA LEU A 127 3.51 5.38 27.43
C LEU A 127 3.71 4.77 26.03
N ILE A 128 4.44 5.45 25.16
CA ILE A 128 4.68 5.01 23.77
C ILE A 128 5.90 4.11 23.62
N GLY A 129 6.56 3.74 24.72
CA GLY A 129 7.74 2.87 24.69
C GLY A 129 9.03 3.55 24.18
N ASP A 130 9.05 4.86 23.96
CA ASP A 130 10.25 5.56 23.47
C ASP A 130 11.35 5.59 24.53
N THR A 131 12.39 4.79 24.32
CA THR A 131 13.56 4.74 25.21
C THR A 131 14.80 5.41 24.64
N SER A 132 14.77 5.83 23.37
CA SER A 132 15.95 6.24 22.60
C SER A 132 15.90 7.70 22.19
N TRP A 133 14.83 8.12 21.51
CA TRP A 133 14.77 9.43 20.86
C TRP A 133 14.46 10.54 21.85
N ARG A 134 13.36 10.39 22.62
CA ARG A 134 12.90 11.24 23.74
C ARG A 134 13.07 12.75 23.51
N LYS A 135 12.79 13.24 22.28
CA LYS A 135 12.92 14.67 21.92
C LYS A 135 11.73 15.49 22.42
N GLN A 136 12.01 16.46 23.29
CA GLN A 136 10.97 17.28 23.92
C GLN A 136 10.66 18.60 23.21
N GLN A 137 11.61 19.15 22.44
CA GLN A 137 11.46 20.47 21.82
C GLN A 137 11.35 20.34 20.30
N HIS A 138 10.41 21.07 19.70
CA HIS A 138 10.20 21.14 18.24
C HIS A 138 9.90 19.78 17.59
N ALA A 139 9.34 18.88 18.38
CA ALA A 139 9.16 17.47 18.09
C ALA A 139 7.79 16.99 18.60
N GLU A 140 6.81 17.89 18.58
CA GLU A 140 5.49 17.65 19.14
C GLU A 140 4.84 16.47 18.41
N LEU A 141 4.62 15.35 19.10
CA LEU A 141 4.05 14.14 18.49
C LEU A 141 2.52 14.11 18.58
N ARG A 142 1.93 15.01 19.38
CA ARG A 142 0.49 15.18 19.52
C ARG A 142 0.11 16.53 18.97
N THR A 143 -0.42 16.52 17.76
CA THR A 143 -0.66 17.70 16.95
C THR A 143 -1.95 17.55 16.16
N SER A 144 -2.69 18.63 15.97
CA SER A 144 -3.89 18.64 15.14
C SER A 144 -4.03 19.99 14.47
N MET A 145 -4.62 20.01 13.28
CA MET A 145 -5.02 21.23 12.59
C MET A 145 -6.52 21.18 12.32
N ALA A 146 -7.18 22.34 12.39
CA ALA A 146 -8.61 22.46 12.16
C ALA A 146 -8.97 23.90 11.78
N LYS A 147 -10.12 24.08 11.12
CA LYS A 147 -10.73 25.39 10.92
C LYS A 147 -11.68 25.68 12.09
N VAL A 148 -11.70 26.91 12.57
CA VAL A 148 -12.70 27.38 13.54
C VAL A 148 -14.05 27.48 12.81
N GLU A 149 -15.01 26.66 13.19
CA GLU A 149 -16.37 26.70 12.64
C GLU A 149 -17.19 27.85 13.27
N SER A 150 -17.10 28.02 14.60
CA SER A 150 -17.80 29.09 15.30
C SER A 150 -17.20 29.43 16.65
N VAL A 151 -17.44 30.67 17.09
CA VAL A 151 -17.09 31.15 18.43
C VAL A 151 -18.35 31.70 19.12
N ASN A 152 -18.68 31.14 20.28
CA ASN A 152 -19.80 31.58 21.11
C ASN A 152 -19.34 31.87 22.55
N GLY A 153 -19.10 33.14 22.84
CA GLY A 153 -18.49 33.55 24.10
C GLY A 153 -17.05 33.04 24.18
N SER A 154 -16.75 32.19 25.16
CA SER A 154 -15.42 31.57 25.33
C SER A 154 -15.32 30.17 24.72
N THR A 155 -16.40 29.68 24.09
CA THR A 155 -16.42 28.35 23.47
C THR A 155 -16.07 28.48 21.99
N ILE A 156 -15.06 27.73 21.57
CA ILE A 156 -14.61 27.58 20.19
C ILE A 156 -15.09 26.21 19.71
N THR A 157 -15.68 26.16 18.52
CA THR A 157 -16.06 24.92 17.84
C THR A 157 -15.20 24.77 16.59
N LEU A 158 -14.60 23.60 16.42
CA LEU A 158 -13.77 23.20 15.28
C LEU A 158 -14.62 22.46 14.23
N ASP A 159 -14.23 22.56 12.97
CA ASP A 159 -14.87 21.83 11.86
C ASP A 159 -14.72 20.30 11.99
N ARG A 160 -13.59 19.85 12.57
CA ARG A 160 -13.26 18.46 12.84
C ARG A 160 -12.88 18.20 14.30
N GLY A 161 -12.80 16.92 14.65
CA GLY A 161 -12.34 16.50 15.96
C GLY A 161 -10.83 16.62 16.08
N VAL A 162 -10.32 16.78 17.30
CA VAL A 162 -8.87 16.68 17.53
C VAL A 162 -8.37 15.25 17.31
N HIS A 163 -7.16 15.10 16.77
CA HIS A 163 -6.58 13.79 16.44
C HIS A 163 -5.94 13.07 17.63
N PHE A 164 -5.65 13.79 18.70
CA PHE A 164 -5.03 13.22 19.90
C PHE A 164 -5.78 13.64 21.16
N ASP A 165 -5.64 12.81 22.20
CA ASP A 165 -5.98 13.23 23.56
C ASP A 165 -5.03 14.35 23.99
N PHE A 166 -5.62 15.44 24.48
CA PHE A 166 -4.93 16.66 24.87
C PHE A 166 -5.22 17.01 26.33
N ASP A 167 -4.18 17.32 27.11
CA ASP A 167 -4.36 17.72 28.50
C ASP A 167 -4.68 19.22 28.60
N GLY A 168 -5.72 19.55 29.38
CA GLY A 168 -6.00 20.92 29.80
C GLY A 168 -4.83 21.53 30.56
N GLY A 169 -4.55 22.81 30.30
CA GLY A 169 -3.46 23.59 30.89
C GLY A 169 -2.07 23.30 30.32
N LYS A 170 -1.87 22.18 29.62
CA LYS A 170 -0.60 21.84 28.96
C LYS A 170 -0.63 22.12 27.46
N THR A 171 -1.75 21.80 26.82
CA THR A 171 -1.94 21.93 25.37
C THR A 171 -2.06 23.40 24.96
N GLN A 172 -1.38 23.75 23.87
CA GLN A 172 -1.35 25.08 23.30
C GLN A 172 -2.20 25.15 22.05
N LEU A 173 -2.82 26.31 21.83
CA LEU A 173 -3.49 26.67 20.60
C LEU A 173 -2.72 27.77 19.89
N GLN A 174 -2.43 27.55 18.61
CA GLN A 174 -1.80 28.51 17.71
C GLN A 174 -2.77 28.84 16.57
N ARG A 175 -2.95 30.11 16.23
CA ARG A 175 -3.56 30.54 14.97
C ARG A 175 -2.46 30.52 13.91
N LEU A 176 -2.75 29.90 12.76
CA LEU A 176 -1.83 29.88 11.63
C LEU A 176 -2.22 30.96 10.61
N ASP A 177 -1.24 31.64 10.01
CA ASP A 177 -1.46 32.51 8.84
C ASP A 177 -1.40 31.71 7.55
N SER A 178 -2.21 30.65 7.50
CA SER A 178 -2.06 29.61 6.50
C SER A 178 -2.24 30.13 5.07
N ALA A 179 -1.45 29.59 4.16
CA ALA A 179 -1.58 29.84 2.73
C ALA A 179 -2.71 28.96 2.19
N ASN A 180 -3.87 29.56 1.99
CA ASN A 180 -5.10 28.85 1.64
C ASN A 180 -5.31 28.86 0.12
N ASN A 181 -5.83 27.76 -0.43
CA ASN A 181 -6.26 27.70 -1.84
C ASN A 181 -5.15 28.14 -2.82
N VAL A 182 -3.94 27.62 -2.61
CA VAL A 182 -2.79 27.77 -3.51
C VAL A 182 -2.78 26.56 -4.45
N SER A 183 -2.66 26.82 -5.75
CA SER A 183 -2.61 25.76 -6.77
C SER A 183 -1.30 25.80 -7.55
N LEU A 184 -0.65 24.64 -7.67
CA LEU A 184 0.54 24.43 -8.51
C LEU A 184 0.20 23.34 -9.52
N GLN A 185 0.38 23.60 -10.82
CA GLN A 185 -0.05 22.65 -11.84
C GLN A 185 0.81 22.63 -13.10
N GLY A 186 1.11 21.44 -13.62
CA GLY A 186 1.51 21.24 -15.01
C GLY A 186 2.90 21.78 -15.35
N PHE A 187 3.91 21.46 -14.54
CA PHE A 187 5.30 21.82 -14.85
C PHE A 187 6.29 20.87 -14.17
N SER A 188 7.45 20.68 -14.77
CA SER A 188 8.58 20.01 -14.15
C SER A 188 9.51 21.00 -13.43
N ILE A 189 10.24 20.51 -12.44
CA ILE A 189 11.28 21.22 -11.70
C ILE A 189 12.60 20.49 -11.95
N GLY A 190 13.60 21.23 -12.41
CA GLY A 190 14.94 20.71 -12.66
C GLY A 190 16.02 21.57 -12.01
N PHE A 191 17.23 21.02 -11.96
CA PHE A 191 18.39 21.64 -11.34
C PHE A 191 19.63 21.48 -12.23
N GLU A 192 20.53 22.46 -12.24
CA GLU A 192 21.81 22.37 -12.98
C GLU A 192 22.85 21.46 -12.30
N LEU A 193 22.44 20.26 -11.84
CA LEU A 193 23.30 19.27 -11.15
C LEU A 193 23.70 18.08 -12.04
N GLY A 194 22.98 17.84 -13.15
CA GLY A 194 23.20 16.69 -14.03
C GLY A 194 22.26 15.52 -13.71
N THR A 195 22.78 14.29 -13.77
CA THR A 195 22.01 13.05 -13.50
C THR A 195 22.64 12.29 -12.34
N PRO A 196 21.88 11.94 -11.28
CA PRO A 196 22.37 11.14 -10.16
C PRO A 196 22.56 9.67 -10.55
N ASP A 197 23.21 8.90 -9.68
CA ASP A 197 23.32 7.45 -9.80
C ASP A 197 22.23 6.80 -8.93
N ASP A 198 21.28 6.11 -9.56
CA ASP A 198 20.11 5.54 -8.90
C ASP A 198 20.47 4.49 -7.84
N ALA A 199 21.56 3.74 -8.05
CA ALA A 199 22.02 2.69 -7.15
C ALA A 199 22.92 3.21 -6.00
N LEU A 200 23.22 4.51 -5.97
CA LEU A 200 24.19 5.09 -5.03
C LEU A 200 23.51 5.75 -3.82
N PHE A 201 23.40 5.02 -2.71
CA PHE A 201 22.78 5.50 -1.47
C PHE A 201 23.76 6.27 -0.54
N ARG A 202 24.23 7.43 -1.00
CA ARG A 202 25.03 8.38 -0.20
C ARG A 202 24.76 9.82 -0.65
N ASN A 203 25.23 10.79 0.12
CA ASN A 203 25.20 12.19 -0.30
C ASN A 203 26.36 12.47 -1.29
N THR A 204 26.04 12.92 -2.50
CA THR A 204 27.05 13.35 -3.49
C THR A 204 27.17 14.86 -3.60
N GLU A 205 26.12 15.60 -3.25
CA GLU A 205 26.09 17.07 -3.25
C GLU A 205 25.98 17.60 -1.82
N GLY A 206 27.07 17.47 -1.06
CA GLY A 206 27.07 17.73 0.38
C GLY A 206 26.65 19.16 0.78
N GLY A 207 26.81 20.14 -0.13
CA GLY A 207 26.35 21.52 0.10
C GLY A 207 24.84 21.70 0.06
N LEU A 208 24.09 20.75 -0.50
CA LEU A 208 22.64 20.78 -0.69
C LEU A 208 21.94 19.68 0.13
N THR A 209 22.50 19.33 1.28
CA THR A 209 21.93 18.33 2.19
C THR A 209 20.63 18.86 2.78
N GLY A 210 19.54 18.11 2.69
CA GLY A 210 18.23 18.51 3.21
C GLY A 210 17.49 19.53 2.35
N TYR A 211 17.99 19.83 1.15
CA TYR A 211 17.32 20.73 0.21
C TYR A 211 16.03 20.10 -0.34
N GLN A 212 14.96 20.88 -0.44
CA GLN A 212 13.61 20.45 -0.81
C GLN A 212 13.18 21.08 -2.13
N ALA A 213 12.87 20.32 -3.17
CA ALA A 213 12.53 20.92 -4.47
C ALA A 213 11.21 21.71 -4.41
N VAL A 214 10.17 21.10 -3.83
CA VAL A 214 8.88 21.74 -3.55
C VAL A 214 8.52 21.56 -2.09
N THR A 215 8.22 22.67 -1.42
CA THR A 215 7.84 22.69 -0.02
C THR A 215 6.50 23.39 0.17
N LEU A 216 5.59 22.73 0.87
CA LEU A 216 4.39 23.33 1.44
C LEU A 216 4.55 23.37 2.96
N ASP A 217 4.42 24.54 3.56
CA ASP A 217 4.42 24.69 5.01
C ASP A 217 3.31 25.64 5.46
N GLY A 218 2.41 25.17 6.32
CA GLY A 218 1.27 25.96 6.81
C GLY A 218 0.23 26.19 5.71
N THR A 219 -0.22 25.15 5.03
CA THR A 219 -1.14 25.27 3.90
C THR A 219 -2.49 24.62 4.18
N VAL A 220 -3.55 25.15 3.55
CA VAL A 220 -4.91 24.63 3.67
C VAL A 220 -5.58 24.64 2.31
N ASP A 221 -6.27 23.56 1.95
CA ASP A 221 -6.95 23.43 0.65
C ASP A 221 -5.97 23.63 -0.55
N ALA A 222 -4.70 23.23 -0.37
CA ALA A 222 -3.67 23.34 -1.42
C ALA A 222 -3.90 22.28 -2.50
N GLN A 223 -3.71 22.65 -3.77
CA GLN A 223 -3.93 21.77 -4.92
C GLN A 223 -2.65 21.63 -5.74
N LEU A 224 -2.10 20.42 -5.82
CA LEU A 224 -0.93 20.12 -6.65
C LEU A 224 -1.33 19.10 -7.71
N SER A 225 -1.02 19.37 -8.98
CA SER A 225 -1.28 18.39 -10.04
C SER A 225 -0.25 18.40 -11.16
N ASP A 226 0.12 17.23 -11.67
CA ASP A 226 1.02 17.10 -12.84
C ASP A 226 2.34 17.86 -12.66
N ILE A 227 3.06 17.54 -11.58
CA ILE A 227 4.38 18.14 -11.28
C ILE A 227 5.42 17.04 -11.17
N THR A 228 6.52 17.21 -11.89
CA THR A 228 7.66 16.29 -11.85
C THR A 228 8.90 16.97 -11.29
N VAL A 229 9.54 16.39 -10.28
CA VAL A 229 10.89 16.80 -9.86
C VAL A 229 11.90 15.87 -10.51
N GLU A 230 12.75 16.44 -11.37
CA GLU A 230 13.80 15.72 -12.08
C GLU A 230 15.17 15.97 -11.44
N HIS A 231 15.83 14.88 -11.04
CA HIS A 231 17.20 14.85 -10.54
C HIS A 231 17.44 15.86 -9.41
N GLY A 232 16.54 15.83 -8.42
CA GLY A 232 16.54 16.78 -7.31
C GLY A 232 17.79 16.70 -6.42
N PRO A 233 18.13 17.77 -5.67
CA PRO A 233 19.29 17.74 -4.79
C PRO A 233 19.13 16.75 -3.64
N SER A 234 17.94 16.67 -3.04
CA SER A 234 17.64 15.77 -1.91
C SER A 234 16.16 15.33 -1.87
N THR A 235 15.27 16.12 -1.28
CA THR A 235 13.85 15.77 -1.12
C THR A 235 13.05 16.41 -2.25
N ALA A 236 12.18 15.65 -2.91
CA ALA A 236 11.39 16.17 -4.02
C ALA A 236 10.19 17.01 -3.53
N PHE A 237 9.33 16.41 -2.70
CA PHE A 237 8.14 17.07 -2.17
C PHE A 237 8.10 16.97 -0.64
N HIS A 238 7.98 18.11 0.02
CA HIS A 238 7.84 18.21 1.47
C HIS A 238 6.50 18.87 1.84
N PHE A 239 5.70 18.16 2.63
CA PHE A 239 4.42 18.64 3.16
C PHE A 239 4.53 18.79 4.67
N SER A 240 4.45 20.04 5.14
CA SER A 240 4.46 20.39 6.54
C SER A 240 3.26 21.23 6.90
N ARG A 241 2.65 20.98 8.07
CA ARG A 241 1.46 21.71 8.55
C ARG A 241 0.42 21.89 7.43
N THR A 242 0.09 20.81 6.75
CA THR A 242 -0.76 20.79 5.56
C THR A 242 -2.10 20.16 5.92
N LEU A 243 -3.20 20.84 5.56
CA LEU A 243 -4.57 20.41 5.88
C LEU A 243 -5.42 20.42 4.61
N ASP A 244 -6.21 19.37 4.40
CA ASP A 244 -7.14 19.28 3.26
C ASP A 244 -6.44 19.46 1.89
N ALA A 245 -5.20 18.99 1.73
CA ALA A 245 -4.53 19.08 0.43
C ALA A 245 -5.07 18.04 -0.56
N GLU A 246 -5.19 18.45 -1.82
CA GLU A 246 -5.52 17.58 -2.95
C GLU A 246 -4.30 17.50 -3.88
N VAL A 247 -3.70 16.32 -3.97
CA VAL A 247 -2.46 16.08 -4.71
C VAL A 247 -2.69 14.96 -5.74
N GLU A 248 -2.35 15.23 -7.01
CA GLU A 248 -2.58 14.30 -8.12
C GLU A 248 -1.38 14.24 -9.09
N GLY A 249 -0.89 13.05 -9.40
CA GLY A 249 0.07 12.86 -10.49
C GLY A 249 1.41 13.56 -10.25
N LEU A 250 1.93 13.49 -9.02
CA LEU A 250 3.29 13.94 -8.73
C LEU A 250 4.31 12.86 -9.09
N ARG A 251 5.47 13.28 -9.60
CA ARG A 251 6.56 12.38 -9.97
C ARG A 251 7.89 12.84 -9.37
N ALA A 252 8.65 11.93 -8.78
CA ALA A 252 9.98 12.20 -8.24
C ALA A 252 11.01 11.25 -8.85
N ASN A 253 11.91 11.78 -9.68
CA ASN A 253 12.86 10.99 -10.46
C ASN A 253 14.30 11.33 -10.10
N GLY A 254 14.91 10.48 -9.28
CA GLY A 254 16.32 10.55 -8.91
C GLY A 254 16.66 11.68 -7.91
N ALA A 255 17.56 11.37 -6.99
CA ALA A 255 18.12 12.35 -6.06
C ALA A 255 19.65 12.22 -5.95
N PHE A 256 20.34 13.35 -5.85
CA PHE A 256 21.79 13.39 -5.63
C PHE A 256 22.18 13.00 -4.20
N ASN A 257 21.43 13.50 -3.22
CA ASN A 257 21.64 13.16 -1.82
C ASN A 257 20.71 12.04 -1.40
N LYS A 258 21.26 10.84 -1.20
CA LYS A 258 20.55 9.63 -0.75
C LYS A 258 21.22 8.95 0.44
N GLY A 259 21.95 9.73 1.22
CA GLY A 259 22.64 9.29 2.43
C GLY A 259 21.87 9.59 3.71
N ALA A 260 22.59 9.54 4.83
CA ALA A 260 22.03 9.84 6.15
C ALA A 260 21.61 11.31 6.29
N GLY A 261 20.81 11.59 7.32
CA GLY A 261 20.46 12.96 7.73
C GLY A 261 19.22 13.54 7.05
N GLY A 262 18.26 12.72 6.66
CA GLY A 262 17.01 13.20 6.05
C GLY A 262 17.17 13.58 4.58
N ASN A 263 17.67 12.66 3.75
CA ASN A 263 17.91 12.94 2.33
C ASN A 263 17.34 11.86 1.42
N GLY A 264 16.95 12.28 0.20
CA GLY A 264 16.54 11.39 -0.88
C GLY A 264 15.10 10.91 -0.77
N TYR A 265 14.20 11.73 -0.22
CA TYR A 265 12.79 11.37 -0.04
C TYR A 265 11.99 11.88 -1.24
N ALA A 266 11.15 11.04 -1.85
CA ALA A 266 10.22 11.52 -2.86
C ALA A 266 9.14 12.37 -2.23
N TYR A 267 8.42 11.81 -1.25
CA TYR A 267 7.33 12.47 -0.55
C TYR A 267 7.58 12.42 0.94
N GLU A 268 7.80 13.56 1.58
CA GLU A 268 7.94 13.66 3.03
C GLU A 268 6.73 14.35 3.65
N LEU A 269 5.97 13.62 4.45
CA LEU A 269 4.79 14.10 5.18
C LEU A 269 5.19 14.34 6.64
N ARG A 270 5.04 15.58 7.10
CA ARG A 270 5.42 16.02 8.43
C ARG A 270 4.36 16.96 9.01
N GLU A 271 3.35 16.43 9.68
CA GLU A 271 2.09 17.14 10.00
C GLU A 271 1.26 17.41 8.75
N SER A 272 0.96 16.36 7.99
CA SER A 272 -0.13 16.37 7.01
C SER A 272 -1.40 15.80 7.64
N TYR A 273 -2.55 16.42 7.38
CA TYR A 273 -3.84 16.04 7.96
C TYR A 273 -4.91 15.99 6.89
N ASP A 274 -5.74 14.95 6.91
CA ASP A 274 -6.97 14.86 6.12
C ASP A 274 -6.76 15.17 4.63
N SER A 275 -5.59 14.80 4.09
CA SER A 275 -5.19 15.14 2.72
C SER A 275 -5.24 13.91 1.83
N THR A 276 -5.48 14.15 0.54
CA THR A 276 -5.56 13.10 -0.47
C THR A 276 -4.40 13.24 -1.45
N PHE A 277 -3.69 12.13 -1.68
CA PHE A 277 -2.59 12.03 -2.61
C PHE A 277 -2.87 10.89 -3.58
N THR A 278 -2.84 11.15 -4.87
CA THR A 278 -3.17 10.14 -5.89
C THR A 278 -2.20 10.17 -7.05
N GLY A 279 -1.94 9.01 -7.65
CA GLY A 279 -1.04 8.90 -8.79
C GLY A 279 0.40 9.32 -8.46
N LEU A 280 0.86 9.09 -7.23
CA LEU A 280 2.25 9.37 -6.87
C LEU A 280 3.16 8.36 -7.55
N GLU A 281 4.22 8.84 -8.20
CA GLU A 281 5.25 7.99 -8.80
C GLU A 281 6.64 8.39 -8.26
N ASP A 282 7.47 7.41 -7.92
CA ASP A 282 8.89 7.69 -7.63
C ASP A 282 9.84 6.63 -8.19
N SER A 283 11.04 7.08 -8.56
CA SER A 283 12.12 6.22 -9.01
C SER A 283 13.49 6.79 -8.66
N GLY A 284 14.47 5.92 -8.38
CA GLY A 284 15.86 6.38 -8.18
C GLY A 284 16.09 7.18 -6.89
N MET A 285 15.11 7.19 -5.98
CA MET A 285 15.13 7.88 -4.69
C MET A 285 15.83 7.05 -3.61
N ARG A 286 15.87 7.52 -2.36
CA ARG A 286 16.28 6.72 -1.20
C ARG A 286 15.06 6.08 -0.53
N HIS A 287 14.02 6.89 -0.30
CA HIS A 287 12.73 6.45 0.23
C HIS A 287 11.61 7.07 -0.63
N GLY A 288 10.54 6.30 -0.86
CA GLY A 288 9.41 6.73 -1.68
C GLY A 288 8.51 7.68 -0.89
N LEU A 289 7.62 7.10 -0.08
CA LEU A 289 6.74 7.84 0.82
C LEU A 289 7.27 7.77 2.25
N VAL A 290 7.46 8.93 2.89
CA VAL A 290 7.98 9.01 4.26
C VAL A 290 7.03 9.77 5.16
N PHE A 291 6.59 9.12 6.23
CA PHE A 291 5.96 9.75 7.39
C PHE A 291 7.05 10.09 8.41
N ALA A 292 7.30 11.39 8.62
CA ALA A 292 8.55 11.86 9.20
C ALA A 292 8.63 11.79 10.74
N SER A 293 9.79 11.37 11.26
CA SER A 293 10.10 11.12 12.69
C SER A 293 9.74 12.20 13.72
N TRP A 294 9.62 13.46 13.31
CA TRP A 294 9.61 14.61 14.23
C TRP A 294 8.22 15.02 14.67
N ARG A 295 7.20 14.72 13.85
CA ARG A 295 5.81 15.12 14.05
C ARG A 295 4.91 14.18 13.28
N SER A 296 3.68 14.01 13.76
CA SER A 296 2.75 13.00 13.23
C SER A 296 1.91 13.55 12.09
N SER A 297 1.70 12.74 11.06
CA SER A 297 0.71 12.95 10.01
C SER A 297 -0.46 11.99 10.21
N VAL A 298 -1.68 12.47 10.02
CA VAL A 298 -2.88 11.77 10.46
C VAL A 298 -3.97 11.81 9.39
N ASP A 299 -4.69 10.69 9.22
CA ASP A 299 -5.88 10.58 8.37
C ASP A 299 -5.66 11.00 6.90
N ASN A 300 -4.46 10.73 6.35
CA ASN A 300 -4.19 10.95 4.91
C ASN A 300 -4.59 9.70 4.09
N ASP A 301 -5.16 9.92 2.90
CA ASP A 301 -5.46 8.88 1.90
C ASP A 301 -4.45 9.00 0.76
N VAL A 302 -3.61 7.98 0.58
CA VAL A 302 -2.48 8.00 -0.36
C VAL A 302 -2.58 6.83 -1.33
N LYS A 303 -2.53 7.15 -2.63
CA LYS A 303 -2.41 6.18 -3.72
C LYS A 303 -1.13 6.40 -4.49
N VAL A 304 -0.22 5.45 -4.35
CA VAL A 304 1.05 5.39 -5.07
C VAL A 304 0.85 4.54 -6.31
N ALA A 305 0.92 5.16 -7.50
CA ALA A 305 0.81 4.44 -8.76
C ALA A 305 2.07 3.60 -9.04
N PHE A 306 3.24 4.12 -8.68
CA PHE A 306 4.51 3.42 -8.89
C PHE A 306 5.55 3.83 -7.86
N THR A 307 6.27 2.85 -7.31
CA THR A 307 7.49 3.10 -6.55
C THR A 307 8.52 2.00 -6.78
N ASP A 308 9.79 2.36 -6.82
CA ASP A 308 10.90 1.40 -6.68
C ASP A 308 11.48 1.40 -5.24
N ARG A 309 10.78 2.02 -4.28
CA ARG A 309 11.21 2.23 -2.89
C ARG A 309 10.14 1.85 -1.87
N ASP A 310 10.48 2.09 -0.61
CA ASP A 310 9.67 1.76 0.55
C ASP A 310 8.60 2.80 0.88
N ILE A 311 7.55 2.32 1.54
CA ILE A 311 6.65 3.14 2.36
C ILE A 311 7.23 3.15 3.78
N ASN A 312 7.58 4.33 4.28
CA ASN A 312 8.44 4.46 5.45
C ASN A 312 7.79 5.30 6.56
N PHE A 313 7.41 4.65 7.65
CA PHE A 313 7.03 5.29 8.90
C PHE A 313 8.28 5.55 9.75
N HIS A 314 8.93 6.68 9.49
CA HIS A 314 10.23 7.05 10.07
C HIS A 314 10.19 7.23 11.60
N GLY A 315 9.00 7.46 12.15
CA GLY A 315 8.73 7.57 13.57
C GLY A 315 7.68 8.63 13.87
N GLY A 316 7.05 8.54 15.04
CA GLY A 316 6.02 9.48 15.45
C GLY A 316 4.74 8.78 15.86
N ARG A 317 3.64 9.53 15.91
CA ARG A 317 2.30 8.97 16.21
C ARG A 317 1.40 9.10 14.98
N ASP A 318 1.95 8.78 13.82
CA ASP A 318 1.18 8.68 12.58
C ASP A 318 0.07 7.65 12.79
N GLN A 319 -1.16 8.00 12.39
CA GLN A 319 -2.32 7.15 12.59
C GLN A 319 -3.41 7.50 11.57
N GLY A 320 -4.26 6.53 11.25
CA GLY A 320 -5.38 6.66 10.33
C GLY A 320 -4.96 6.90 8.86
N ASN A 321 -3.65 6.87 8.56
CA ASN A 321 -3.20 6.98 7.19
C ASN A 321 -3.49 5.67 6.45
N GLN A 322 -4.04 5.79 5.24
CA GLN A 322 -4.31 4.69 4.34
C GLN A 322 -3.44 4.85 3.11
N VAL A 323 -2.65 3.83 2.78
CA VAL A 323 -1.75 3.81 1.63
C VAL A 323 -2.08 2.62 0.75
N ARG A 324 -2.53 2.86 -0.48
CA ARG A 324 -2.61 1.83 -1.53
C ARG A 324 -1.47 2.02 -2.52
N VAL A 325 -0.76 0.95 -2.83
CA VAL A 325 0.36 0.95 -3.77
C VAL A 325 0.03 0.04 -4.94
N GLU A 326 -0.21 0.62 -6.11
CA GLU A 326 -0.58 -0.13 -7.31
C GLU A 326 0.62 -0.97 -7.81
N GLN A 327 1.82 -0.39 -7.81
CA GLN A 327 3.03 -1.08 -8.23
C GLN A 327 4.23 -0.72 -7.36
N SER A 328 4.81 -1.73 -6.70
CA SER A 328 6.12 -1.64 -6.05
C SER A 328 7.10 -2.58 -6.73
N LEU A 329 8.05 -2.04 -7.51
CA LEU A 329 9.01 -2.83 -8.28
C LEU A 329 10.44 -2.60 -7.77
N ARG A 330 10.85 -3.37 -6.76
CA ARG A 330 12.19 -3.27 -6.20
C ARG A 330 13.15 -4.26 -6.88
N ASP A 331 14.44 -3.96 -6.82
CA ASP A 331 15.49 -4.90 -7.19
C ASP A 331 16.01 -5.57 -5.90
N PRO A 332 15.56 -6.79 -5.58
CA PRO A 332 15.99 -7.48 -4.35
C PRO A 332 17.49 -7.79 -4.34
N GLN A 333 18.19 -7.80 -5.48
CA GLN A 333 19.65 -8.05 -5.46
C GLN A 333 20.44 -6.78 -5.09
N ALA A 334 19.88 -5.60 -5.32
CA ALA A 334 20.55 -4.31 -5.07
C ALA A 334 19.99 -3.60 -3.83
N ASP A 335 18.69 -3.68 -3.60
CA ASP A 335 17.97 -2.92 -2.59
C ASP A 335 17.95 -3.67 -1.25
N GLY A 336 18.51 -3.04 -0.23
CA GLY A 336 18.38 -3.52 1.15
C GLY A 336 18.69 -2.39 2.11
N LEU A 337 18.23 -1.20 1.74
CA LEU A 337 18.13 -0.11 2.69
C LEU A 337 17.10 -0.47 3.76
N SER A 338 15.90 -0.84 3.34
CA SER A 338 14.71 -1.08 4.17
C SER A 338 13.82 -2.15 3.54
N THR A 339 12.93 -2.71 4.35
CA THR A 339 11.78 -3.53 3.93
C THR A 339 10.82 -2.71 3.06
N THR A 340 9.86 -3.35 2.40
CA THR A 340 8.88 -2.74 1.48
C THR A 340 7.93 -1.81 2.21
N VAL A 341 7.53 -2.21 3.41
CA VAL A 341 7.00 -1.32 4.43
C VAL A 341 7.99 -1.30 5.58
N TRP A 342 8.44 -0.12 5.99
CA TRP A 342 9.31 0.03 7.15
C TRP A 342 8.65 0.88 8.21
N THR A 343 8.58 0.34 9.43
CA THR A 343 8.03 1.03 10.59
C THR A 343 9.04 1.10 11.71
N ASN A 344 9.27 2.29 12.25
CA ASN A 344 10.08 2.48 13.45
C ASN A 344 9.31 2.01 14.71
N GLU A 345 9.23 0.72 14.97
CA GLU A 345 8.44 0.19 16.10
C GLU A 345 9.18 0.25 17.45
N GLU A 346 10.50 0.06 17.45
CA GLU A 346 11.27 -0.05 18.70
C GLU A 346 11.78 1.30 19.23
N GLY A 347 11.64 2.37 18.43
CA GLY A 347 12.15 3.69 18.76
C GLY A 347 13.64 3.82 18.42
N GLU A 348 13.91 4.49 17.32
CA GLU A 348 15.25 4.71 16.81
C GLU A 348 15.89 6.00 17.34
N GLY A 349 17.22 6.13 17.18
CA GLY A 349 17.93 7.37 17.55
C GLY A 349 17.48 8.62 16.78
N PHE A 350 16.67 8.44 15.73
CA PHE A 350 16.18 9.49 14.84
C PHE A 350 14.67 9.75 14.93
N GLY A 351 13.87 8.89 15.58
CA GLY A 351 12.42 9.08 15.71
C GLY A 351 11.78 8.24 16.82
N ALA A 352 10.64 8.71 17.34
CA ALA A 352 9.85 7.94 18.30
C ALA A 352 9.21 6.70 17.66
N PRO A 353 8.82 5.70 18.47
CA PRO A 353 8.05 4.55 18.03
C PRO A 353 6.74 4.93 17.33
N THR A 354 6.54 4.41 16.12
CA THR A 354 5.25 4.41 15.41
C THR A 354 4.53 3.09 15.68
N ASP A 355 3.22 3.17 15.87
CA ASP A 355 2.34 2.01 16.01
C ASP A 355 1.97 1.50 14.62
N ALA A 356 2.42 0.30 14.25
CA ALA A 356 2.21 -0.26 12.92
C ALA A 356 0.70 -0.46 12.64
N ASP A 357 -0.06 -0.89 13.65
CA ASP A 357 -1.50 -1.15 13.54
C ASP A 357 -2.35 0.14 13.41
N ALA A 358 -1.73 1.31 13.62
CA ALA A 358 -2.43 2.59 13.51
C ALA A 358 -2.55 3.07 12.07
N ASN A 359 -1.86 2.45 11.11
CA ASN A 359 -1.86 2.83 9.70
C ASN A 359 -2.07 1.60 8.83
N GLU A 360 -2.59 1.80 7.61
CA GLU A 360 -2.81 0.72 6.67
C GLU A 360 -1.96 0.95 5.40
N VAL A 361 -1.22 -0.08 4.99
CA VAL A 361 -0.50 -0.11 3.71
C VAL A 361 -0.87 -1.40 2.99
N ARG A 362 -1.45 -1.28 1.79
CA ARG A 362 -1.85 -2.41 0.95
C ARG A 362 -1.28 -2.29 -0.45
N PHE A 363 -1.05 -3.43 -1.08
CA PHE A 363 -0.42 -3.49 -2.40
C PHE A 363 -1.21 -4.30 -3.41
N ASP A 364 -1.18 -3.89 -4.68
CA ASP A 364 -1.76 -4.66 -5.79
C ASP A 364 -0.69 -5.53 -6.49
N TYR A 365 0.48 -4.96 -6.78
CA TYR A 365 1.60 -5.66 -7.42
C TYR A 365 2.93 -5.36 -6.74
N VAL A 366 3.61 -6.38 -6.23
CA VAL A 366 4.88 -6.22 -5.49
C VAL A 366 5.98 -7.14 -5.99
N ILE A 367 7.18 -6.56 -6.10
CA ILE A 367 8.44 -7.27 -5.94
C ILE A 367 9.14 -6.66 -4.73
N GLY A 368 9.26 -7.46 -3.68
CA GLY A 368 9.80 -7.07 -2.39
C GLY A 368 11.32 -6.90 -2.39
N SER A 369 11.85 -6.76 -1.20
CA SER A 369 13.24 -6.38 -0.94
C SER A 369 14.12 -7.60 -0.73
N ARG A 370 15.31 -7.40 -0.14
CA ARG A 370 16.18 -8.50 0.33
C ARG A 370 16.12 -8.80 1.81
N ARG A 371 15.15 -8.19 2.48
CA ARG A 371 14.95 -8.26 3.91
C ARG A 371 13.63 -8.96 4.14
N ASP A 372 13.51 -9.52 5.33
CA ASP A 372 12.29 -10.08 5.88
C ASP A 372 11.15 -9.05 5.79
N ASP A 373 10.33 -9.18 4.75
CA ASP A 373 9.25 -8.29 4.38
C ASP A 373 7.92 -8.80 4.92
N GLU A 374 7.07 -7.87 5.36
CA GLU A 374 5.65 -8.14 5.63
C GLU A 374 4.84 -7.32 4.62
N ILE A 375 4.17 -8.02 3.70
CA ILE A 375 3.45 -7.44 2.57
C ILE A 375 2.00 -7.92 2.64
N VAL A 376 1.09 -6.96 2.67
CA VAL A 376 -0.35 -7.20 2.71
C VAL A 376 -0.96 -6.69 1.40
N GLY A 377 -1.69 -7.54 0.72
CA GLY A 377 -2.40 -7.21 -0.50
C GLY A 377 -3.69 -6.43 -0.27
N THR A 378 -4.23 -5.92 -1.35
CA THR A 378 -5.61 -5.41 -1.40
C THR A 378 -6.61 -6.56 -1.34
N ASP A 379 -7.89 -6.23 -1.14
CA ASP A 379 -8.96 -7.24 -1.24
C ASP A 379 -9.33 -7.56 -2.71
N ASP A 380 -8.80 -6.80 -3.67
CA ASP A 380 -8.76 -7.15 -5.10
C ASP A 380 -7.69 -8.24 -5.32
N GLY A 381 -7.71 -8.99 -6.42
CA GLY A 381 -6.71 -10.04 -6.64
C GLY A 381 -5.30 -9.48 -6.93
N VAL A 382 -4.30 -9.98 -6.21
CA VAL A 382 -2.93 -9.42 -6.19
C VAL A 382 -1.86 -10.32 -6.79
N TYR A 383 -0.71 -9.72 -7.10
CA TYR A 383 0.55 -10.46 -7.25
C TYR A 383 1.59 -9.95 -6.26
N LEU A 384 1.97 -10.80 -5.29
CA LEU A 384 3.01 -10.48 -4.32
C LEU A 384 4.21 -11.40 -4.51
N ASN A 385 5.38 -10.81 -4.73
CA ASN A 385 6.66 -11.50 -4.67
C ASN A 385 7.47 -10.95 -3.49
N GLY A 386 7.81 -11.80 -2.51
CA GLY A 386 8.53 -11.39 -1.29
C GLY A 386 9.95 -10.88 -1.54
N GLY A 387 10.59 -11.36 -2.61
CA GLY A 387 11.99 -11.04 -2.89
C GLY A 387 12.91 -12.03 -2.19
N LEU A 388 13.88 -11.55 -1.42
CA LEU A 388 14.74 -12.40 -0.59
C LEU A 388 14.48 -12.07 0.87
N GLY A 389 14.66 -13.04 1.76
CA GLY A 389 14.46 -12.79 3.18
C GLY A 389 13.72 -13.91 3.85
N HIS A 390 13.03 -13.60 4.94
CA HIS A 390 12.02 -14.45 5.54
C HIS A 390 10.72 -13.66 5.53
N ASP A 391 9.92 -13.87 4.48
CA ASP A 391 8.85 -12.96 4.14
C ASP A 391 7.48 -13.48 4.61
N ILE A 392 6.58 -12.55 4.89
CA ILE A 392 5.17 -12.81 5.18
C ILE A 392 4.36 -12.12 4.09
N LEU A 393 3.67 -12.91 3.26
CA LEU A 393 2.81 -12.44 2.18
C LEU A 393 1.38 -12.79 2.52
N ILE A 394 0.51 -11.78 2.55
CA ILE A 394 -0.93 -11.93 2.80
C ILE A 394 -1.67 -11.42 1.57
N GLY A 395 -2.41 -12.27 0.89
CA GLY A 395 -3.12 -11.98 -0.35
C GLY A 395 -4.30 -11.00 -0.13
N GLY A 396 -5.40 -11.49 0.41
CA GLY A 396 -6.63 -10.71 0.58
C GLY A 396 -7.88 -11.57 0.43
N ASP A 397 -8.94 -10.99 -0.16
CA ASP A 397 -10.18 -11.71 -0.47
C ASP A 397 -10.26 -12.16 -1.96
N GLY A 398 -9.35 -11.67 -2.81
CA GLY A 398 -9.33 -11.89 -4.25
C GLY A 398 -8.66 -13.22 -4.66
N ASN A 399 -8.55 -13.49 -5.96
CA ASN A 399 -7.76 -14.64 -6.42
C ASN A 399 -6.30 -14.23 -6.57
N ASP A 400 -5.47 -14.61 -5.58
CA ASP A 400 -4.13 -14.07 -5.44
C ASP A 400 -3.04 -15.00 -5.97
N ILE A 401 -1.97 -14.40 -6.50
CA ILE A 401 -0.76 -15.12 -6.88
C ILE A 401 0.39 -14.69 -5.97
N LEU A 402 0.80 -15.58 -5.06
CA LEU A 402 1.88 -15.32 -4.11
C LEU A 402 3.14 -16.10 -4.47
N GLN A 403 4.29 -15.43 -4.43
CA GLN A 403 5.59 -16.01 -4.73
C GLN A 403 6.59 -15.63 -3.63
N SER A 404 7.15 -16.61 -2.92
CA SER A 404 8.11 -16.38 -1.82
C SER A 404 9.34 -15.60 -2.26
N GLY A 405 9.91 -15.90 -3.43
CA GLY A 405 11.11 -15.23 -3.93
C GLY A 405 11.47 -15.53 -5.39
N PRO A 406 12.61 -15.04 -5.91
CA PRO A 406 13.02 -15.22 -7.30
C PRO A 406 13.29 -16.69 -7.67
N GLY A 407 13.43 -17.59 -6.69
CA GLY A 407 13.40 -19.04 -6.91
C GLY A 407 14.67 -19.62 -7.53
N ASP A 408 15.76 -18.85 -7.65
CA ASP A 408 17.03 -19.33 -8.19
C ASP A 408 18.24 -19.16 -7.26
N ASP A 409 18.12 -18.41 -6.16
CA ASP A 409 19.24 -18.10 -5.27
C ASP A 409 19.19 -18.82 -3.90
N TRP A 410 20.18 -18.57 -3.04
CA TRP A 410 20.35 -19.25 -1.75
C TRP A 410 19.67 -18.52 -0.58
N HIS A 411 18.88 -17.48 -0.84
CA HIS A 411 18.45 -16.49 0.15
C HIS A 411 16.94 -16.25 0.22
N ASP A 412 16.13 -17.01 -0.53
CA ASP A 412 14.66 -17.02 -0.41
C ASP A 412 14.16 -17.37 1.02
N GLY A 413 14.94 -18.10 1.82
CA GLY A 413 14.68 -18.22 3.26
C GLY A 413 13.45 -19.06 3.66
N ARG A 414 12.52 -18.50 4.42
CA ARG A 414 11.50 -19.22 5.19
C ARG A 414 10.27 -18.34 5.27
N ASP A 415 9.37 -18.58 4.34
CA ASP A 415 8.31 -17.64 4.07
C ASP A 415 6.96 -18.19 4.51
N LEU A 416 6.05 -17.27 4.80
CA LEU A 416 4.66 -17.55 5.11
C LEU A 416 3.80 -16.90 4.03
N LEU A 417 3.12 -17.72 3.25
CA LEU A 417 2.19 -17.29 2.21
C LEU A 417 0.78 -17.62 2.69
N ILE A 418 -0.04 -16.59 2.91
CA ILE A 418 -1.44 -16.69 3.31
C ILE A 418 -2.27 -16.16 2.15
N GLY A 419 -3.06 -17.02 1.51
CA GLY A 419 -3.93 -16.61 0.38
C GLY A 419 -5.05 -15.71 0.88
N GLY A 420 -5.97 -16.31 1.64
CA GLY A 420 -7.09 -15.62 2.29
C GLY A 420 -8.41 -16.18 1.78
N MET A 421 -9.39 -15.31 1.51
CA MET A 421 -10.55 -15.74 0.72
C MET A 421 -10.20 -15.72 -0.76
N GLY A 422 -10.92 -16.49 -1.56
CA GLY A 422 -10.67 -16.58 -3.00
C GLY A 422 -9.84 -17.79 -3.38
N THR A 423 -9.49 -17.88 -4.66
CA THR A 423 -8.76 -19.01 -5.25
C THR A 423 -7.30 -18.64 -5.44
N ASP A 424 -6.50 -18.98 -4.45
CA ASP A 424 -5.13 -18.52 -4.35
C ASP A 424 -4.13 -19.54 -4.89
N THR A 425 -3.08 -19.03 -5.52
CA THR A 425 -2.01 -19.82 -6.10
C THR A 425 -0.64 -19.39 -5.58
N ALA A 426 0.05 -20.32 -4.92
CA ALA A 426 1.48 -20.20 -4.68
C ALA A 426 2.29 -20.53 -5.94
N LEU A 427 3.11 -19.59 -6.42
CA LEU A 427 3.89 -19.74 -7.65
C LEU A 427 5.35 -20.10 -7.36
N TYR A 428 5.81 -21.22 -7.94
CA TYR A 428 7.17 -21.73 -7.80
C TYR A 428 7.96 -21.68 -9.11
N ALA A 429 9.19 -21.17 -9.05
CA ALA A 429 10.02 -20.93 -10.23
C ALA A 429 10.77 -22.17 -10.77
N GLN A 430 10.79 -23.29 -10.03
CA GLN A 430 11.43 -24.54 -10.46
C GLN A 430 10.39 -25.64 -10.74
N ASP A 431 10.84 -26.71 -11.38
CA ASP A 431 10.05 -27.90 -11.66
C ASP A 431 9.63 -28.58 -10.33
N TYR A 432 8.49 -29.27 -10.34
CA TYR A 432 7.91 -29.90 -9.15
C TYR A 432 8.88 -30.87 -8.46
N ASP A 433 9.68 -31.61 -9.23
CA ASP A 433 10.62 -32.60 -8.70
C ASP A 433 11.85 -32.00 -7.97
N GLN A 434 12.01 -30.67 -8.03
CA GLN A 434 13.02 -29.95 -7.26
C GLN A 434 12.56 -29.64 -5.83
N TYR A 435 11.27 -29.78 -5.56
CA TYR A 435 10.66 -29.48 -4.26
C TYR A 435 10.28 -30.75 -3.49
N SER A 436 10.30 -30.63 -2.17
CA SER A 436 9.64 -31.54 -1.26
C SER A 436 8.43 -30.84 -0.66
N VAL A 437 7.24 -31.35 -0.98
CA VAL A 437 5.98 -30.89 -0.40
C VAL A 437 5.70 -31.71 0.86
N SER A 438 5.00 -31.18 1.86
CA SER A 438 4.52 -31.94 3.02
C SER A 438 3.28 -31.28 3.63
N PHE A 439 2.26 -32.08 3.95
CA PHE A 439 1.02 -31.59 4.55
C PHE A 439 1.09 -31.68 6.08
N GLN A 440 0.78 -30.58 6.78
CA GLN A 440 0.84 -30.43 8.23
C GLN A 440 -0.48 -29.88 8.77
N GLY A 441 -1.54 -30.70 8.71
CA GLY A 441 -2.89 -30.24 9.03
C GLY A 441 -3.51 -29.55 7.82
N ASP A 442 -3.91 -28.31 8.01
CA ASP A 442 -4.38 -27.35 6.99
C ASP A 442 -3.22 -26.67 6.24
N LYS A 443 -2.02 -26.65 6.82
CA LYS A 443 -0.84 -26.03 6.19
C LYS A 443 -0.13 -26.96 5.22
N VAL A 444 0.41 -26.40 4.15
CA VAL A 444 1.34 -27.08 3.24
C VAL A 444 2.72 -26.49 3.42
N ARG A 445 3.74 -27.34 3.51
CA ARG A 445 5.13 -26.88 3.57
C ARG A 445 5.89 -27.36 2.36
N ILE A 446 6.49 -26.44 1.62
CA ILE A 446 7.22 -26.69 0.38
C ILE A 446 8.66 -26.26 0.60
N LYS A 447 9.60 -27.17 0.34
CA LYS A 447 11.04 -26.91 0.52
C LYS A 447 11.80 -27.29 -0.72
N ASP A 448 12.83 -26.53 -1.06
CA ASP A 448 13.78 -26.92 -2.09
C ASP A 448 15.08 -27.49 -1.47
N GLN A 449 16.06 -27.81 -2.32
CA GLN A 449 17.38 -28.28 -1.88
C GLN A 449 18.37 -27.15 -1.58
N LYS A 450 18.04 -25.90 -1.91
CA LYS A 450 18.93 -24.74 -1.75
C LYS A 450 18.69 -24.00 -0.44
N GLY A 451 17.55 -24.21 0.22
CA GLY A 451 17.25 -23.68 1.54
C GLY A 451 15.90 -22.99 1.68
N SER A 452 15.15 -22.78 0.58
CA SER A 452 13.77 -22.27 0.64
C SER A 452 12.89 -23.27 1.41
N ASP A 453 12.01 -22.73 2.23
CA ASP A 453 11.23 -23.48 3.20
C ASP A 453 9.97 -22.70 3.57
N ASP A 454 8.98 -22.84 2.70
CA ASP A 454 7.78 -22.02 2.67
C ASP A 454 6.64 -22.75 3.36
N THR A 455 5.79 -21.98 4.04
CA THR A 455 4.53 -22.45 4.62
C THR A 455 3.39 -21.75 3.91
N LEU A 456 2.51 -22.55 3.31
CA LEU A 456 1.27 -22.12 2.68
C LEU A 456 0.13 -22.31 3.67
N GLU A 457 -0.68 -21.28 3.84
CA GLU A 457 -1.92 -21.27 4.60
C GLU A 457 -3.01 -20.69 3.70
N GLU A 458 -4.24 -21.20 3.83
CA GLU A 458 -5.39 -20.66 3.08
C GLU A 458 -5.12 -20.57 1.57
N MET A 459 -4.53 -21.63 1.00
CA MET A 459 -4.15 -21.73 -0.41
C MET A 459 -4.85 -22.91 -1.07
N GLN A 460 -5.35 -22.71 -2.29
CA GLN A 460 -6.03 -23.75 -3.07
C GLN A 460 -5.03 -24.44 -4.02
N TYR A 461 -4.05 -23.71 -4.55
CA TYR A 461 -3.12 -24.23 -5.55
C TYR A 461 -1.64 -23.92 -5.25
N ALA A 462 -0.76 -24.82 -5.69
CA ALA A 462 0.66 -24.51 -5.89
C ALA A 462 1.07 -24.89 -7.33
N ALA A 463 1.56 -23.89 -8.09
CA ALA A 463 1.92 -24.02 -9.50
C ALA A 463 3.45 -24.07 -9.66
N PHE A 464 3.95 -25.01 -10.47
CA PHE A 464 5.38 -25.25 -10.69
C PHE A 464 5.79 -25.00 -12.15
N ALA A 465 7.08 -24.77 -12.38
CA ALA A 465 7.59 -24.35 -13.70
C ALA A 465 7.45 -25.40 -14.82
N ASP A 466 7.26 -26.68 -14.46
CA ASP A 466 7.03 -27.77 -15.40
C ASP A 466 5.56 -27.94 -15.83
N GLY A 467 4.66 -27.09 -15.32
CA GLY A 467 3.21 -27.17 -15.57
C GLY A 467 2.48 -28.10 -14.59
N THR A 468 3.17 -28.67 -13.61
CA THR A 468 2.50 -29.36 -12.50
C THR A 468 1.73 -28.35 -11.67
N LEU A 469 0.46 -28.66 -11.40
CA LEU A 469 -0.41 -27.89 -10.50
C LEU A 469 -0.86 -28.81 -9.37
N LEU A 470 -0.43 -28.51 -8.14
CA LEU A 470 -0.91 -29.20 -6.95
C LEU A 470 -2.20 -28.54 -6.47
N HIS A 471 -3.32 -29.25 -6.58
CA HIS A 471 -4.56 -28.87 -5.91
C HIS A 471 -4.50 -29.32 -4.44
N ILE A 472 -4.48 -28.36 -3.52
CA ILE A 472 -4.12 -28.57 -2.11
C ILE A 472 -5.18 -29.39 -1.37
N ALA A 473 -6.46 -29.11 -1.58
CA ALA A 473 -7.55 -29.78 -0.88
C ALA A 473 -7.60 -31.29 -1.19
N SER A 474 -7.52 -31.67 -2.47
CA SER A 474 -7.56 -33.08 -2.90
C SER A 474 -6.18 -33.75 -2.94
N ARG A 475 -5.10 -32.98 -2.85
CA ARG A 475 -3.70 -33.41 -3.02
C ARG A 475 -3.41 -34.04 -4.39
N SER A 476 -4.21 -33.66 -5.39
CA SER A 476 -4.09 -34.14 -6.76
C SER A 476 -3.04 -33.31 -7.51
N LEU A 477 -2.24 -33.99 -8.32
CA LEU A 477 -1.34 -33.38 -9.28
C LEU A 477 -2.05 -33.31 -10.63
N LEU A 478 -2.34 -32.09 -11.04
CA LEU A 478 -2.92 -31.75 -12.33
C LEU A 478 -1.81 -31.27 -13.28
N LEU A 479 -2.10 -31.26 -14.58
CA LEU A 479 -1.21 -30.71 -15.60
C LEU A 479 -1.90 -29.50 -16.22
N ASP A 480 -1.23 -28.36 -16.15
CA ASP A 480 -1.60 -27.11 -16.78
C ASP A 480 -0.45 -26.59 -17.66
N ASP A 481 -0.70 -25.58 -18.48
CA ASP A 481 0.38 -24.80 -19.07
C ASP A 481 1.16 -24.11 -17.94
N PRO A 482 2.51 -24.06 -17.98
CA PRO A 482 3.30 -23.41 -16.94
C PRO A 482 2.81 -21.99 -16.66
N MET A 483 2.41 -21.76 -15.42
CA MET A 483 2.02 -20.43 -14.96
C MET A 483 3.27 -19.54 -14.94
N THR A 484 3.17 -18.38 -15.56
CA THR A 484 4.24 -17.38 -15.58
C THR A 484 3.86 -16.22 -14.69
N LYS A 485 4.87 -15.50 -14.18
CA LYS A 485 4.68 -14.21 -13.50
C LYS A 485 3.71 -13.32 -14.32
N PRO A 486 2.59 -12.85 -13.73
CA PRO A 486 1.68 -11.94 -14.41
C PRO A 486 2.33 -10.55 -14.59
N SER A 487 1.90 -9.85 -15.62
CA SER A 487 2.23 -8.43 -15.80
C SER A 487 1.41 -7.56 -14.84
N PRO A 488 1.89 -6.37 -14.48
CA PRO A 488 1.10 -5.43 -13.67
C PRO A 488 -0.25 -5.06 -14.29
N GLU A 489 -0.32 -4.94 -15.62
CA GLU A 489 -1.58 -4.66 -16.35
C GLU A 489 -2.59 -5.79 -16.17
N GLU A 490 -2.15 -7.06 -16.22
CA GLU A 490 -3.04 -8.21 -16.00
C GLU A 490 -3.63 -8.25 -14.59
N VAL A 491 -2.86 -7.84 -13.57
CA VAL A 491 -3.32 -7.83 -12.17
C VAL A 491 -4.23 -6.63 -11.91
N LEU A 492 -3.85 -5.44 -12.35
CA LEU A 492 -4.61 -4.21 -12.09
C LEU A 492 -5.93 -4.12 -12.87
N ASP A 493 -6.05 -4.82 -14.01
CA ASP A 493 -7.28 -4.85 -14.82
C ASP A 493 -8.19 -6.05 -14.52
N SER A 494 -7.82 -6.96 -13.61
CA SER A 494 -8.62 -8.16 -13.27
C SER A 494 -9.05 -8.20 -11.80
N ASP A 495 -10.12 -8.95 -11.51
CA ASP A 495 -10.55 -9.25 -10.13
C ASP A 495 -9.79 -10.46 -9.55
N GLY A 496 -8.51 -10.60 -9.91
CA GLY A 496 -7.65 -11.76 -9.64
C GLY A 496 -7.48 -12.73 -10.80
N LEU A 497 -6.58 -13.70 -10.64
CA LEU A 497 -6.15 -14.62 -11.70
C LEU A 497 -6.28 -16.08 -11.26
N LEU A 498 -7.12 -16.83 -11.97
CA LEU A 498 -7.27 -18.27 -11.77
C LEU A 498 -6.18 -19.06 -12.53
N PRO A 499 -5.85 -20.29 -12.08
CA PRO A 499 -5.14 -21.26 -12.91
C PRO A 499 -5.80 -21.45 -14.27
N ARG A 500 -5.01 -21.56 -15.35
CA ARG A 500 -5.51 -21.58 -16.74
C ARG A 500 -6.31 -22.82 -17.09
N ILE A 501 -6.13 -23.90 -16.33
CA ILE A 501 -6.95 -25.11 -16.44
C ILE A 501 -8.41 -24.86 -16.02
N ILE A 502 -8.68 -23.79 -15.27
CA ILE A 502 -10.03 -23.40 -14.85
C ILE A 502 -10.64 -22.48 -15.90
N ASP A 503 -11.79 -22.85 -16.45
CA ASP A 503 -12.51 -22.02 -17.41
C ASP A 503 -13.11 -20.78 -16.69
N ASP A 504 -13.04 -19.59 -17.30
CA ASP A 504 -13.52 -18.32 -16.69
C ASP A 504 -15.00 -18.32 -16.25
N SER A 505 -15.83 -19.23 -16.78
CA SER A 505 -17.24 -19.35 -16.41
C SER A 505 -17.50 -20.37 -15.29
N THR A 506 -16.49 -21.12 -14.89
CA THR A 506 -16.56 -22.11 -13.80
C THR A 506 -16.81 -21.40 -12.48
N ALA A 507 -17.80 -21.90 -11.75
CA ALA A 507 -18.07 -21.44 -10.40
C ALA A 507 -17.65 -22.47 -9.34
N LEU A 508 -17.72 -23.76 -9.70
CA LEU A 508 -17.30 -24.85 -8.82
C LEU A 508 -16.29 -25.74 -9.53
N VAL A 509 -15.17 -26.00 -8.87
CA VAL A 509 -14.23 -27.03 -9.29
C VAL A 509 -14.52 -28.32 -8.55
N ALA A 510 -14.58 -29.43 -9.28
CA ALA A 510 -14.72 -30.75 -8.72
C ALA A 510 -13.47 -31.61 -8.96
N THR A 511 -12.93 -32.17 -7.89
CA THR A 511 -11.86 -33.17 -7.93
C THR A 511 -12.22 -34.37 -7.06
N GLY A 512 -11.58 -35.51 -7.28
CA GLY A 512 -11.90 -36.70 -6.51
C GLY A 512 -10.86 -37.79 -6.64
N ASN A 513 -10.81 -38.68 -5.65
CA ASN A 513 -9.83 -39.76 -5.60
C ASN A 513 -10.45 -41.03 -4.99
N THR A 514 -9.98 -42.19 -5.44
CA THR A 514 -10.27 -43.44 -4.72
C THR A 514 -9.31 -43.57 -3.53
N MET A 515 -9.86 -43.60 -2.30
CA MET A 515 -9.03 -43.67 -1.08
C MET A 515 -8.58 -45.10 -0.76
N VAL A 516 -9.48 -46.07 -0.95
CA VAL A 516 -9.20 -47.48 -0.67
C VAL A 516 -10.12 -48.38 -1.46
N SER A 517 -9.55 -49.43 -2.04
CA SER A 517 -10.27 -50.44 -2.81
C SER A 517 -10.06 -51.83 -2.24
N TRP A 518 -11.07 -52.68 -2.34
CA TRP A 518 -11.01 -54.10 -1.99
C TRP A 518 -11.81 -54.92 -3.00
N ASN A 519 -11.79 -56.24 -2.84
CA ASN A 519 -12.52 -57.13 -3.75
C ASN A 519 -14.04 -56.88 -3.67
N GLY A 520 -14.59 -56.23 -4.69
CA GLY A 520 -16.01 -55.93 -4.86
C GLY A 520 -16.48 -54.60 -4.24
N GLY A 521 -15.59 -53.69 -3.85
CA GLY A 521 -16.00 -52.35 -3.41
C GLY A 521 -14.85 -51.42 -3.06
N TYR A 522 -15.18 -50.15 -2.85
CA TYR A 522 -14.21 -49.09 -2.60
C TYR A 522 -14.82 -47.93 -1.80
N VAL A 523 -13.95 -47.07 -1.28
CA VAL A 523 -14.34 -45.75 -0.76
C VAL A 523 -13.62 -44.67 -1.56
N ALA A 524 -14.39 -43.71 -2.05
CA ALA A 524 -13.89 -42.54 -2.75
C ALA A 524 -14.24 -41.25 -1.99
N GLU A 525 -13.49 -40.19 -2.27
CA GLU A 525 -13.74 -38.83 -1.80
C GLU A 525 -13.87 -37.89 -3.00
N ILE A 526 -14.73 -36.89 -2.86
CA ILE A 526 -14.96 -35.83 -3.82
C ILE A 526 -14.83 -34.49 -3.09
N PHE A 527 -14.21 -33.54 -3.74
CA PHE A 527 -14.03 -32.16 -3.30
C PHE A 527 -14.77 -31.26 -4.28
N ILE A 528 -15.57 -30.34 -3.73
CA ILE A 528 -16.28 -29.29 -4.46
C ILE A 528 -15.79 -27.95 -3.92
N GLU A 529 -15.06 -27.20 -4.72
CA GLU A 529 -14.41 -25.94 -4.34
C GLU A 529 -15.09 -24.76 -5.03
N ASN A 530 -15.40 -23.71 -4.26
CA ASN A 530 -15.91 -22.46 -4.81
C ASN A 530 -14.76 -21.61 -5.35
N VAL A 531 -14.73 -21.44 -6.68
CA VAL A 531 -13.69 -20.66 -7.37
C VAL A 531 -14.17 -19.27 -7.79
N THR A 532 -15.30 -18.82 -7.23
CA THR A 532 -15.83 -17.48 -7.42
C THR A 532 -15.48 -16.59 -6.24
N ASN A 533 -15.59 -15.27 -6.44
CA ASN A 533 -15.40 -14.27 -5.39
C ASN A 533 -16.71 -14.03 -4.59
N GLU A 534 -17.69 -14.93 -4.67
CA GLU A 534 -19.00 -14.80 -4.04
C GLU A 534 -19.38 -16.04 -3.23
N LEU A 535 -20.16 -15.88 -2.16
CA LEU A 535 -20.71 -17.00 -1.38
C LEU A 535 -21.67 -17.82 -2.24
N ILE A 536 -21.49 -19.15 -2.28
CA ILE A 536 -22.47 -20.06 -2.87
C ILE A 536 -23.27 -20.76 -1.76
N GLU A 537 -24.57 -20.44 -1.68
CA GLU A 537 -25.50 -21.03 -0.71
C GLU A 537 -26.07 -22.39 -1.16
N ASP A 538 -26.42 -23.22 -0.19
CA ASP A 538 -27.17 -24.48 -0.37
C ASP A 538 -26.57 -25.40 -1.46
N ILE A 539 -25.30 -25.80 -1.25
CA ILE A 539 -24.57 -26.64 -2.22
C ILE A 539 -25.20 -28.03 -2.35
N GLU A 540 -25.68 -28.30 -3.56
CA GLU A 540 -26.23 -29.60 -3.95
C GLU A 540 -25.63 -30.01 -5.29
N ILE A 541 -25.10 -31.23 -5.36
CA ILE A 541 -24.52 -31.79 -6.59
C ILE A 541 -25.24 -33.04 -7.05
N ASP A 542 -25.34 -33.20 -8.37
CA ASP A 542 -25.90 -34.35 -9.07
C ASP A 542 -24.83 -35.02 -9.93
N PHE A 543 -24.75 -36.36 -9.88
CA PHE A 543 -23.87 -37.14 -10.75
C PHE A 543 -24.38 -38.57 -10.98
N ASP A 544 -23.89 -39.19 -12.05
CA ASP A 544 -24.19 -40.58 -12.39
C ASP A 544 -23.01 -41.49 -12.01
N LEU A 545 -23.30 -42.69 -11.49
CA LEU A 545 -22.30 -43.74 -11.27
C LEU A 545 -22.83 -45.11 -11.73
N PRO A 546 -21.98 -45.96 -12.35
CA PRO A 546 -22.37 -47.29 -12.82
C PRO A 546 -22.46 -48.34 -11.68
N VAL A 547 -22.46 -47.91 -10.43
CA VAL A 547 -22.44 -48.74 -9.22
C VAL A 547 -23.40 -48.20 -8.16
N ASP A 548 -23.79 -49.06 -7.22
CA ASP A 548 -24.65 -48.68 -6.10
C ASP A 548 -23.81 -48.04 -4.98
N ILE A 549 -24.15 -46.80 -4.59
CA ILE A 549 -23.61 -46.17 -3.38
C ILE A 549 -24.38 -46.70 -2.16
N ASP A 550 -23.63 -47.26 -1.20
CA ASP A 550 -24.17 -47.80 0.04
C ASP A 550 -24.19 -46.76 1.17
N ASN A 551 -23.22 -45.86 1.21
CA ASN A 551 -23.15 -44.83 2.25
C ASN A 551 -22.42 -43.57 1.76
N VAL A 552 -22.85 -42.41 2.26
CA VAL A 552 -22.18 -41.11 2.09
C VAL A 552 -21.82 -40.53 3.46
N TRP A 553 -20.69 -39.84 3.54
CA TRP A 553 -20.21 -39.10 4.70
C TRP A 553 -20.05 -37.62 4.34
N ASN A 554 -20.37 -36.73 5.28
CA ASN A 554 -20.37 -35.26 5.11
C ASN A 554 -21.30 -34.77 4.01
N GLY A 555 -22.43 -35.44 3.80
CA GLY A 555 -23.49 -35.02 2.89
C GLY A 555 -24.69 -35.95 3.04
N GLU A 556 -25.87 -35.46 2.65
CA GLU A 556 -27.09 -36.24 2.58
C GLU A 556 -27.36 -36.69 1.14
N MET A 557 -27.40 -37.99 0.92
CA MET A 557 -27.58 -38.58 -0.41
C MET A 557 -29.03 -38.95 -0.68
N SER A 558 -29.51 -38.64 -1.88
CA SER A 558 -30.71 -39.23 -2.46
C SER A 558 -30.42 -39.80 -3.86
N GLU A 559 -31.16 -40.84 -4.26
CA GLU A 559 -30.98 -41.51 -5.55
C GLU A 559 -32.32 -41.52 -6.30
N LYS A 560 -32.27 -41.22 -7.60
CA LYS A 560 -33.44 -41.35 -8.48
C LYS A 560 -33.02 -41.80 -9.88
N GLU A 561 -33.52 -42.96 -10.29
CA GLU A 561 -33.30 -43.52 -11.64
C GLU A 561 -31.81 -43.70 -12.02
N GLY A 562 -30.94 -43.98 -11.04
CA GLY A 562 -29.49 -44.19 -11.23
C GLY A 562 -28.64 -42.90 -11.16
N ALA A 563 -29.28 -41.74 -11.01
CA ALA A 563 -28.60 -40.48 -10.70
C ALA A 563 -28.57 -40.27 -9.18
N TYR A 564 -27.40 -39.91 -8.68
CA TYR A 564 -27.17 -39.56 -7.28
C TYR A 564 -27.19 -38.07 -7.10
N ARG A 565 -27.76 -37.65 -5.98
CA ARG A 565 -27.77 -36.27 -5.51
C ARG A 565 -27.19 -36.24 -4.11
N VAL A 566 -26.22 -35.37 -3.87
CA VAL A 566 -25.63 -35.16 -2.56
C VAL A 566 -25.82 -33.70 -2.17
N ASP A 567 -26.51 -33.49 -1.07
CA ASP A 567 -26.73 -32.20 -0.43
C ASP A 567 -25.68 -32.01 0.68
N GLY A 568 -24.97 -30.88 0.65
CA GLY A 568 -23.98 -30.52 1.65
C GLY A 568 -24.57 -29.92 2.93
N ASP A 569 -25.82 -29.46 2.91
CA ASP A 569 -26.49 -28.66 3.98
C ASP A 569 -25.59 -27.51 4.47
N ARG A 570 -24.93 -26.84 3.53
CA ARG A 570 -23.94 -25.79 3.79
C ARG A 570 -23.80 -24.81 2.63
N SER A 571 -23.22 -23.66 2.94
CA SER A 571 -22.66 -22.72 1.95
C SER A 571 -21.15 -22.97 1.78
N LEU A 572 -20.58 -22.39 0.72
CA LEU A 572 -19.15 -22.30 0.48
C LEU A 572 -18.74 -20.85 0.26
N ASP A 573 -17.88 -20.34 1.15
CA ASP A 573 -17.19 -19.06 0.96
C ASP A 573 -16.23 -19.14 -0.24
N PRO A 574 -15.79 -18.00 -0.81
CA PRO A 574 -14.76 -17.98 -1.86
C PRO A 574 -13.51 -18.78 -1.44
N GLY A 575 -13.06 -19.68 -2.31
CA GLY A 575 -11.92 -20.57 -2.02
C GLY A 575 -12.22 -21.78 -1.15
N GLU A 576 -13.42 -21.89 -0.56
CA GLU A 576 -13.73 -22.99 0.35
C GLU A 576 -14.02 -24.29 -0.42
N ALA A 577 -13.42 -25.39 0.05
CA ALA A 577 -13.68 -26.73 -0.47
C ALA A 577 -14.55 -27.59 0.48
N TRP A 578 -15.68 -28.07 -0.03
CA TRP A 578 -16.47 -29.12 0.61
C TRP A 578 -15.98 -30.51 0.21
N ARG A 579 -15.56 -31.29 1.21
CA ARG A 579 -15.22 -32.71 1.06
C ARG A 579 -16.34 -33.63 1.55
N PHE A 580 -16.86 -34.46 0.66
CA PHE A 580 -17.67 -35.62 1.02
C PHE A 580 -17.05 -36.92 0.52
N ALA A 581 -17.42 -38.04 1.15
CA ALA A 581 -16.92 -39.36 0.76
C ALA A 581 -18.07 -40.33 0.59
N PHE A 582 -17.90 -41.34 -0.26
CA PHE A 582 -18.90 -42.39 -0.45
C PHE A 582 -18.27 -43.77 -0.52
N ARG A 583 -19.06 -44.78 -0.10
CA ARG A 583 -18.74 -46.20 -0.27
C ARG A 583 -19.63 -46.78 -1.34
N ALA A 584 -19.03 -47.45 -2.32
CA ALA A 584 -19.76 -48.12 -3.38
C ALA A 584 -19.26 -49.57 -3.59
N TYR A 585 -20.11 -50.39 -4.21
CA TYR A 585 -19.82 -51.79 -4.51
C TYR A 585 -19.69 -51.99 -6.02
N GLY A 586 -18.49 -52.38 -6.46
CA GLY A 586 -18.11 -52.59 -7.85
C GLY A 586 -16.64 -52.99 -7.94
N ASP A 587 -16.21 -53.49 -9.10
CA ASP A 587 -14.83 -53.97 -9.31
C ASP A 587 -13.92 -52.94 -10.03
N ASP A 588 -14.48 -51.80 -10.45
CA ASP A 588 -13.81 -50.82 -11.34
C ASP A 588 -13.53 -49.46 -10.67
N ASP A 589 -13.73 -49.32 -9.35
CA ASP A 589 -13.46 -48.09 -8.58
C ASP A 589 -14.00 -46.80 -9.23
N ALA A 590 -15.21 -46.87 -9.79
CA ALA A 590 -15.76 -45.81 -10.64
C ALA A 590 -15.91 -44.46 -9.90
N LEU A 591 -15.44 -43.39 -10.53
CA LEU A 591 -15.67 -42.02 -10.10
C LEU A 591 -16.62 -41.29 -11.05
N PRO A 592 -17.27 -40.21 -10.63
CA PRO A 592 -18.15 -39.43 -11.49
C PRO A 592 -17.39 -38.78 -12.66
N ASP A 593 -17.73 -39.13 -13.89
CA ASP A 593 -17.16 -38.48 -15.09
C ASP A 593 -17.69 -37.06 -15.32
N ALA A 594 -18.84 -36.73 -14.72
CA ALA A 594 -19.46 -35.42 -14.78
C ALA A 594 -20.24 -35.16 -13.50
N ILE A 595 -20.15 -33.92 -13.02
CA ILE A 595 -20.89 -33.42 -11.87
C ILE A 595 -21.67 -32.18 -12.32
N LYS A 596 -22.88 -32.02 -11.80
CA LYS A 596 -23.69 -30.81 -12.00
C LYS A 596 -24.06 -30.27 -10.64
N ALA A 597 -24.07 -28.96 -10.50
CA ALA A 597 -24.63 -28.32 -9.32
C ALA A 597 -26.10 -27.93 -9.57
N ALA A 598 -26.85 -27.81 -8.49
CA ALA A 598 -28.17 -27.22 -8.54
C ALA A 598 -28.12 -25.77 -9.05
N GLN A 599 -29.30 -25.21 -9.37
CA GLN A 599 -29.49 -23.79 -9.70
C GLN A 599 -28.74 -23.27 -10.95
N GLY A 600 -28.07 -24.12 -11.72
CA GLY A 600 -27.38 -23.74 -12.96
C GLY A 600 -25.96 -23.21 -12.76
N VAL A 601 -25.38 -23.45 -11.58
CA VAL A 601 -23.96 -23.18 -11.28
C VAL A 601 -23.09 -24.10 -12.16
N GLU A 602 -22.10 -23.53 -12.83
CA GLU A 602 -21.21 -24.28 -13.70
C GLU A 602 -20.16 -25.01 -12.87
N VAL A 603 -20.05 -26.32 -13.10
CA VAL A 603 -19.10 -27.20 -12.43
C VAL A 603 -18.10 -27.72 -13.46
N GLN A 604 -16.81 -27.52 -13.19
CA GLN A 604 -15.74 -28.09 -13.99
C GLN A 604 -15.08 -29.24 -13.22
N VAL A 605 -15.02 -30.41 -13.85
CA VAL A 605 -14.31 -31.57 -13.29
C VAL A 605 -12.86 -31.50 -13.76
N LEU A 606 -11.94 -31.09 -12.88
CA LEU A 606 -10.52 -30.94 -13.23
C LEU A 606 -9.74 -32.26 -13.16
N GLY A 607 -10.14 -33.18 -12.26
CA GLY A 607 -9.45 -34.45 -12.11
C GLY A 607 -10.15 -35.42 -11.18
N MET A 608 -10.49 -36.60 -11.73
CA MET A 608 -10.96 -37.77 -10.98
C MET A 608 -9.88 -38.84 -11.05
N ASP A 609 -9.38 -39.25 -9.89
CA ASP A 609 -8.25 -40.17 -9.73
C ASP A 609 -6.95 -39.67 -10.37
N ALA A 610 -6.73 -38.34 -10.32
CA ALA A 610 -5.46 -37.74 -10.72
C ALA A 610 -4.33 -38.25 -9.80
N PRO A 611 -3.07 -38.35 -10.30
CA PRO A 611 -1.95 -38.79 -9.48
C PRO A 611 -1.86 -37.99 -8.18
N ARG A 612 -1.83 -38.69 -7.04
CA ARG A 612 -1.68 -38.03 -5.73
C ARG A 612 -0.22 -37.77 -5.43
N TYR A 613 0.05 -36.66 -4.75
CA TYR A 613 1.36 -36.42 -4.13
C TYR A 613 1.80 -37.63 -3.27
N ASP A 614 0.88 -38.20 -2.47
CA ASP A 614 1.18 -39.29 -1.54
C ASP A 614 1.63 -40.59 -2.25
N ASP A 615 1.16 -40.82 -3.48
CA ASP A 615 1.48 -42.02 -4.27
C ASP A 615 2.75 -41.84 -5.12
N ALA A 616 3.14 -40.59 -5.43
CA ALA A 616 4.37 -40.27 -6.16
C ALA A 616 5.65 -40.48 -5.33
N ILE A 617 5.52 -40.61 -4.00
CA ILE A 617 6.62 -40.80 -3.04
C ILE A 617 6.77 -42.28 -2.61
N ALA A 618 5.75 -43.11 -2.84
CA ALA A 618 5.75 -44.55 -2.53
C ALA A 618 6.46 -45.38 -3.60
#